data_AF-U3A4M1-F1
#
_entry.id   AF-U3A4M1-F1
#
_cell.length_a   1.000
_cell.length_b   1.000
_cell.length_c   1.000
_cell.angle_alpha   90.00
_cell.angle_beta   90.00
_cell.angle_gamma   90.00
#
_symmetry.space_group_name_H-M   'P 1'
#
loop_
_entity.id
_entity.type
_entity.pdbx_description
1 polymer ?
#
loop_
_entity_poly.entity_id
_entity_poly.type
_entity_poly.pdbx_seq_one_letter_code
_entity_poly.pdbx_strand_id
1 'polypeptide(L)' 'MQKSTLTPLEYPILQAFRLQGRWVSPSEKTIHLLPQQTAFLIQNGKLGAAMDAKVSSKPTQKEGK' A
#
# COMPACT_ATOMS: atom_id res chain seq x y z
N MET A 1 -22.42 -2.64 16.63
CA MET A 1 -21.35 -1.92 15.89
C MET A 1 -20.44 -2.94 15.25
N GLN A 2 -20.65 -3.26 13.98
CA GLN A 2 -19.81 -4.22 13.25
C GLN A 2 -18.42 -3.59 13.09
N LYS A 3 -17.45 -4.08 13.87
CA LYS A 3 -16.03 -3.84 13.60
C LYS A 3 -15.72 -4.60 12.32
N SER A 4 -16.01 -4.02 11.17
CA SER A 4 -15.48 -4.48 9.88
C SER A 4 -13.98 -4.54 10.05
N THR A 5 -13.46 -5.75 10.16
CA THR A 5 -12.04 -6.05 10.20
C THR A 5 -11.45 -5.46 8.93
N LEU A 6 -10.91 -4.24 9.02
CA LEU A 6 -10.26 -3.54 7.92
C LEU A 6 -8.95 -4.29 7.67
N THR A 7 -9.03 -5.35 6.88
CA THR A 7 -7.85 -6.08 6.45
C THR A 7 -7.09 -5.17 5.49
N PRO A 8 -5.80 -4.90 5.75
CA PRO A 8 -4.98 -4.20 4.78
C PRO A 8 -4.96 -4.99 3.46
N LEU A 9 -5.19 -4.28 2.37
CA LEU A 9 -5.11 -4.83 1.02
C LEU A 9 -3.78 -4.43 0.39
N GLU A 10 -3.36 -5.20 -0.61
CA GLU A 10 -2.13 -4.93 -1.34
C GLU A 10 -2.45 -4.03 -2.55
N TYR A 11 -1.74 -2.93 -2.67
CA TYR A 11 -1.91 -1.97 -3.76
C TYR A 11 -0.60 -1.82 -4.53
N PRO A 12 -0.61 -1.90 -5.86
CA PRO A 12 0.58 -1.63 -6.67
C PRO A 12 0.91 -0.14 -6.64
N ILE A 13 2.19 0.17 -6.42
CA ILE A 13 2.72 1.53 -6.41
C ILE A 13 3.04 1.93 -7.84
N LEU A 14 2.27 2.88 -8.37
CA LEU A 14 2.46 3.39 -9.74
C LEU A 14 3.43 4.57 -9.75
N GLN A 15 3.39 5.41 -8.71
CA GLN A 15 4.20 6.61 -8.62
C GLN A 15 4.73 6.80 -7.20
N ALA A 16 5.86 7.50 -7.04
CA ALA A 16 6.38 7.81 -5.71
C ALA A 16 5.46 8.80 -4.97
N PHE A 17 5.20 8.54 -3.70
CA PHE A 17 4.36 9.40 -2.86
C PHE A 17 4.79 9.39 -1.40
N ARG A 18 4.28 10.36 -0.64
CA ARG A 18 4.52 10.45 0.79
C ARG A 18 3.28 10.00 1.55
N LEU A 19 3.47 9.05 2.45
CA LEU A 19 2.42 8.47 3.29
C LEU A 19 2.84 8.52 4.75
N GLN A 20 2.06 9.20 5.59
CA GLN A 20 2.36 9.34 7.02
C GLN A 20 3.82 9.76 7.30
N GLY A 21 4.37 10.64 6.45
CA GLY A 21 5.76 11.09 6.55
C GLY A 21 6.81 10.17 5.92
N ARG A 22 6.49 8.90 5.61
CA ARG A 22 7.36 7.96 4.88
C ARG A 22 7.27 8.19 3.37
N TRP A 23 8.42 8.18 2.70
CA TRP A 23 8.47 8.12 1.24
C TRP A 23 8.23 6.68 0.78
N VAL A 24 7.21 6.50 -0.03
CA VAL A 24 6.87 5.25 -0.71
C VAL A 24 7.27 5.41 -2.16
N SER A 25 8.02 4.43 -2.67
CA SER A 25 8.56 4.48 -4.03
C SER A 25 8.13 3.24 -4.81
N PRO A 26 7.91 3.36 -6.14
CA PRO A 26 7.51 2.23 -6.97
C PRO A 26 8.55 1.09 -7.00
N SER A 27 9.76 1.33 -6.49
CA SER A 27 10.77 0.30 -6.23
C SER A 27 10.28 -0.81 -5.28
N GLU A 28 9.36 -0.51 -4.36
CA GLU A 28 8.75 -1.50 -3.45
C GLU A 28 7.70 -2.37 -4.17
N LYS A 29 7.30 -2.01 -5.40
CA LYS A 29 6.26 -2.62 -6.26
C LYS A 29 4.84 -2.55 -5.69
N THR A 30 4.64 -2.93 -4.44
CA THR A 30 3.34 -2.96 -3.78
C THR A 30 3.41 -2.43 -2.36
N ILE A 31 2.27 -2.03 -1.79
CA ILE A 31 2.14 -1.57 -0.41
C ILE A 31 0.85 -2.10 0.22
N HIS A 32 0.94 -2.50 1.49
CA HIS A 32 -0.22 -2.91 2.29
C HIS A 32 -0.85 -1.70 2.99
N LEU A 33 -2.07 -1.35 2.61
CA LEU A 33 -2.77 -0.22 3.19
C LEU A 33 -4.25 -0.51 3.38
N LEU A 34 -4.88 0.27 4.26
CA LEU A 34 -6.33 0.24 4.39
C LEU A 34 -6.98 0.95 3.22
N PRO A 35 -8.12 0.46 2.68
CA PRO A 35 -8.85 1.13 1.60
C PRO A 35 -9.16 2.60 1.88
N GLN A 36 -9.42 2.93 3.15
CA GLN A 36 -9.67 4.31 3.58
C GLN A 36 -8.43 5.22 3.44
N GLN A 37 -7.22 4.68 3.53
CA GLN A 37 -5.97 5.43 3.37
C GLN A 37 -5.55 5.55 1.91
N THR A 38 -5.99 4.63 1.04
CA THR A 38 -5.59 4.57 -0.38
C THR A 38 -6.54 5.28 -1.32
N ALA A 39 -7.77 5.58 -0.92
CA ALA A 39 -8.77 6.23 -1.78
C ALA A 39 -8.20 7.46 -2.51
N PHE A 40 -7.52 8.37 -1.80
CA PHE A 40 -6.90 9.56 -2.40
C PHE A 40 -5.72 9.20 -3.32
N LEU A 41 -4.92 8.19 -2.96
CA LEU A 41 -3.75 7.77 -3.74
C LEU A 41 -4.17 7.15 -5.06
N ILE A 42 -5.23 6.35 -5.05
CA ILE A 42 -5.81 5.75 -6.25
C ILE A 42 -6.39 6.83 -7.15
N GLN A 43 -7.16 7.78 -6.59
CA GLN A 43 -7.69 8.93 -7.34
C GLN A 43 -6.59 9.79 -7.97
N ASN A 44 -5.43 9.92 -7.31
CA ASN A 44 -4.28 10.64 -7.83
C ASN A 44 -3.41 9.81 -8.79
N GLY A 45 -3.77 8.56 -9.10
CA GLY A 45 -2.97 7.67 -9.94
C GLY A 45 -1.64 7.23 -9.32
N LYS A 46 -1.48 7.39 -8.00
CA LYS A 46 -0.27 7.00 -7.25
C LYS A 46 -0.27 5.51 -6.90
N LEU A 47 -1.46 4.96 -6.66
CA LEU A 47 -1.70 3.53 -6.46
C LEU A 47 -2.64 2.99 -7.53
N GLY A 48 -2.43 1.74 -7.94
CA GLY A 48 -3.38 1.02 -8.78
C GLY A 48 -4.51 0.38 -7.96
N ALA A 49 -5.35 -0.41 -8.64
CA ALA A 49 -6.46 -1.11 -8.02
C ALA A 49 -5.98 -2.09 -6.92
N ALA A 50 -6.81 -2.29 -5.89
CA ALA A 50 -6.54 -3.25 -4.83
C ALA A 50 -6.41 -4.66 -5.42
N MET A 51 -5.34 -5.35 -5.07
CA MET A 51 -5.22 -6.78 -5.32
C MET A 51 -5.65 -7.49 -4.04
N ASP A 52 -6.63 -8.40 -4.14
CA ASP A 52 -7.01 -9.26 -3.03
C ASP A 52 -5.75 -9.97 -2.52
N ALA A 53 -5.36 -9.65 -1.28
CA ALA A 53 -4.08 -10.02 -0.67
C ALA A 53 -4.01 -11.51 -0.30
N LYS A 54 -4.28 -12.39 -1.26
CA LYS A 54 -4.10 -13.85 -1.13
C LYS A 54 -2.72 -14.30 -1.64
N VAL A 55 -1.93 -13.43 -2.25
CA VAL A 55 -0.61 -13.76 -2.79
C VAL A 55 0.32 -12.53 -2.72
N SER A 56 1.00 -12.30 -1.59
CA SER A 56 2.42 -11.86 -1.59
C SER A 56 2.97 -11.69 -0.17
N SER A 57 3.42 -12.80 0.41
CA SER A 57 4.39 -12.74 1.50
C SER A 57 5.71 -12.20 0.95
N LYS A 58 6.15 -11.00 1.39
CA LYS A 58 7.58 -10.72 1.62
C LYS A 58 7.78 -9.41 2.40
N PRO A 59 8.30 -9.47 3.65
CA PRO A 59 8.90 -8.32 4.29
C PRO A 59 10.31 -8.14 3.68
N THR A 60 10.52 -7.11 2.87
CA THR A 60 11.88 -6.65 2.60
C THR A 60 12.28 -5.68 3.71
N GLN A 61 12.83 -6.27 4.77
CA GLN A 61 13.87 -5.67 5.59
C GLN A 61 14.91 -5.02 4.66
N LYS A 62 15.07 -3.71 4.73
CA LYS A 62 16.34 -3.07 4.39
C LYS A 62 16.95 -2.52 5.68
N GLU A 63 17.61 -3.45 6.35
CA GLU A 63 18.80 -3.19 7.14
C GLU A 63 19.84 -2.49 6.26
N GLY A 64 20.55 -1.51 6.84
CA GLY A 64 21.64 -0.84 6.17
C GLY A 64 22.09 0.42 6.89
N LYS A 65 22.82 0.26 8.01
CA LYS A 65 24.29 0.34 7.98
C LYS A 65 24.89 -0.15 9.28
#